data_AF-A0A3D9DEV4-F1
#
_entry.id   AF-A0A3D9DEV4-F1
#
_cell.length_a   1.000
_cell.length_b   1.000
_cell.length_c   1.000
_cell.angle_alpha   90.00
_cell.angle_beta   90.00
_cell.angle_gamma   90.00
#
_symmetry.space_group_name_H-M   'P 1'
#
loop_
_entity.id
_entity.type
_entity.pdbx_description
1 polymer ?
#
loop_
_entity_poly.entity_id
_entity_poly.type
_entity_poly.pdbx_seq_one_letter_code
_entity_poly.pdbx_strand_id
1 'polypeptide(L)'
;MKNTVLLLFCLISGLLHAQLSSVSPTNSEIDSEIIRAEELSKSNPAKSIELSNEIYRASKKTGYKKGLLESTSILMARYYDAGNHKKVIDLSTEAEKLALDVKDNVKLANIYRLRASSYTELGFNNESIREFRKALKISEKVLPEDRKNYLEALIYTGISSYLAHVNAPLDSIIHYQKKCLESAVHIGDSKNYRSKKYHLLALSYMNLGMTSVASSRINDAENYFEMALKICQNKNYGVPNNLEISVLNEYAWLYYDQKKYGLAVQYAEKAEQLEKVMSIPYLRRDIYEVNFKSYVELGEKEVSKKYMNLYTKLNDSLVNEEKKAINTPVRKMMDQQGKVHTEDIQKMLMTVFIFIILLVAGGLFFWKRNQRKLHESYEKVINNLKKAHDLPAQNLQLEIASEKSINITDETLKMILTKLEKFEKSQKFIKKDLSLTSLANDLNTNTRYLSEIIKQYKGNSYSNYINGLRINYITNKLYENHIYREYKISYLAEACGFSSREVFAVIFKKETGVSPSYFINNLKKDNLESTS
;
A
#
# COMPACT_ATOMS: atom_id res chain seq x y z
N MET A 1 -58.94 -44.65 16.76
CA MET A 1 -58.44 -43.62 17.69
C MET A 1 -57.15 -44.00 18.44
N LYS A 2 -56.91 -45.28 18.81
CA LYS A 2 -55.65 -45.66 19.52
C LYS A 2 -54.37 -45.46 18.68
N ASN A 3 -54.40 -45.75 17.38
CA ASN A 3 -53.20 -45.63 16.53
C ASN A 3 -52.82 -44.19 16.18
N THR A 4 -53.78 -43.25 16.15
CA THR A 4 -53.50 -41.83 15.91
C THR A 4 -52.90 -41.14 17.13
N VAL A 5 -53.27 -41.56 18.34
CA VAL A 5 -52.68 -41.05 19.59
C VAL A 5 -51.23 -41.53 19.77
N LEU A 6 -50.93 -42.77 19.39
CA LEU A 6 -49.56 -43.31 19.43
C LEU A 6 -48.63 -42.58 18.44
N LEU A 7 -49.12 -42.29 17.23
CA LEU A 7 -48.39 -41.51 16.22
C LEU A 7 -48.14 -40.06 16.67
N LEU A 8 -49.13 -39.40 17.29
CA LEU A 8 -48.93 -38.08 17.89
C LEU A 8 -47.92 -38.12 19.04
N PHE A 9 -47.95 -39.15 19.88
CA PHE A 9 -47.01 -39.29 21.00
C PHE A 9 -45.57 -39.52 20.52
N CYS A 10 -45.37 -40.30 19.44
CA CYS A 10 -44.07 -40.47 18.79
C CYS A 10 -43.57 -39.21 18.07
N LEU A 11 -44.47 -38.42 17.48
CA LEU A 11 -44.13 -37.11 16.88
C LEU A 11 -43.76 -36.08 17.94
N ILE A 12 -44.48 -36.04 19.06
CA ILE A 12 -44.22 -35.12 20.18
C ILE A 12 -42.93 -35.53 20.92
N SER A 13 -42.68 -36.83 21.12
CA SER A 13 -41.43 -37.31 21.74
C SER A 13 -40.23 -37.15 20.82
N GLY A 14 -40.40 -37.27 19.50
CA GLY A 14 -39.40 -36.95 18.48
C GLY A 14 -39.10 -35.44 18.40
N LEU A 15 -40.11 -34.58 18.55
CA LEU A 15 -39.94 -33.12 18.62
C LEU A 15 -39.29 -32.67 19.95
N LEU A 16 -39.60 -33.33 21.07
CA LEU A 16 -38.93 -33.10 22.36
C LEU A 16 -37.48 -33.61 22.37
N HIS A 17 -37.17 -34.74 21.73
CA HIS A 17 -35.79 -35.20 21.57
C HIS A 17 -35.01 -34.31 20.58
N ALA A 18 -35.64 -33.82 19.51
CA ALA A 18 -35.04 -32.84 18.61
C ALA A 18 -34.77 -31.50 19.33
N GLN A 19 -35.66 -31.07 20.23
CA GLN A 19 -35.45 -29.88 21.07
C GLN A 19 -34.38 -30.10 22.16
N LEU A 20 -34.25 -31.28 22.77
CA LEU A 20 -33.17 -31.58 23.72
C LEU A 20 -31.79 -31.69 23.06
N SER A 21 -31.71 -32.12 21.80
CA SER A 21 -30.45 -32.15 21.02
C SER A 21 -29.97 -30.77 20.54
N SER A 22 -30.70 -29.70 20.86
CA SER A 22 -30.42 -28.33 20.38
C SER A 22 -29.73 -27.41 21.41
N VAL A 23 -29.47 -27.90 22.64
CA VAL A 23 -28.77 -27.12 23.66
C VAL A 23 -27.32 -26.93 23.23
N SER A 24 -26.96 -25.70 22.88
CA SER A 24 -25.56 -25.36 22.59
C SER A 24 -24.73 -25.56 23.86
N PRO A 25 -23.52 -26.16 23.77
CA PRO A 25 -22.71 -26.43 24.94
C PRO A 25 -22.36 -25.13 25.67
N THR A 26 -22.32 -25.21 26.99
CA THR A 26 -21.90 -24.10 27.85
C THR A 26 -20.42 -23.80 27.66
N ASN A 27 -19.98 -22.58 27.98
CA ASN A 27 -18.56 -22.21 27.90
C ASN A 27 -17.67 -23.10 28.80
N SER A 28 -18.21 -23.61 29.91
CA SER A 28 -17.49 -24.53 30.81
C SER A 28 -17.26 -25.91 30.16
N GLU A 29 -18.26 -26.43 29.45
CA GLU A 29 -18.11 -27.68 28.70
C GLU A 29 -17.10 -27.51 27.56
N ILE A 30 -17.14 -26.36 26.87
CA ILE A 30 -16.16 -26.02 25.83
C ILE A 30 -14.74 -25.95 26.42
N ASP A 31 -14.55 -25.30 27.57
CA ASP A 31 -13.24 -25.22 28.24
C ASP A 31 -12.71 -26.61 28.65
N SER A 32 -13.57 -27.54 29.06
CA SER A 32 -13.18 -28.93 29.35
C SER A 32 -12.72 -29.67 28.09
N GLU A 33 -13.46 -29.55 26.98
CA GLU A 33 -13.07 -30.19 25.72
C GLU A 33 -11.78 -29.60 25.15
N ILE A 34 -11.47 -28.31 25.39
CA ILE A 34 -10.17 -27.71 25.04
C ILE A 34 -9.02 -28.42 25.74
N ILE A 35 -9.12 -28.64 27.05
CA ILE A 35 -8.09 -29.37 27.82
C ILE A 35 -7.91 -30.77 27.24
N ARG A 36 -9.01 -31.45 26.95
CA ARG A 36 -8.98 -32.78 26.34
C ARG A 36 -8.31 -32.78 24.96
N ALA A 37 -8.59 -31.77 24.14
CA ALA A 37 -7.95 -31.59 22.84
C ALA A 37 -6.44 -31.35 22.95
N GLU A 38 -5.99 -30.60 23.97
CA GLU A 38 -4.57 -30.41 24.27
C GLU A 38 -3.89 -31.70 24.76
N GLU A 39 -4.55 -32.51 25.56
CA GLU A 39 -4.03 -33.82 26.00
C GLU A 39 -3.92 -34.79 24.82
N LEU A 40 -4.99 -34.87 24.00
CA LEU A 40 -4.99 -35.66 22.77
C LEU A 40 -3.90 -35.20 21.81
N SER A 41 -3.50 -33.94 21.83
CA SER A 41 -2.44 -33.48 20.92
C SER A 41 -1.09 -34.16 21.14
N LYS A 42 -0.84 -34.68 22.35
CA LYS A 42 0.40 -35.38 22.69
C LYS A 42 0.35 -36.87 22.34
N SER A 43 -0.83 -37.47 22.33
CA SER A 43 -1.02 -38.93 22.20
C SER A 43 -1.68 -39.33 20.87
N ASN A 44 -2.59 -38.52 20.34
CA ASN A 44 -3.32 -38.74 19.10
C ASN A 44 -3.64 -37.40 18.39
N PRO A 45 -2.68 -36.86 17.62
CA PRO A 45 -2.84 -35.58 16.92
C PRO A 45 -4.05 -35.52 15.98
N ALA A 46 -4.43 -36.63 15.33
CA ALA A 46 -5.57 -36.67 14.43
C ALA A 46 -6.90 -36.44 15.18
N LYS A 47 -7.11 -37.12 16.31
CA LYS A 47 -8.27 -36.89 17.18
C LYS A 47 -8.26 -35.49 17.80
N SER A 48 -7.09 -34.95 18.11
CA SER A 48 -6.94 -33.56 18.56
C SER A 48 -7.45 -32.57 17.51
N ILE A 49 -7.15 -32.77 16.23
CA ILE A 49 -7.67 -31.96 15.13
C ILE A 49 -9.19 -32.09 15.02
N GLU A 50 -9.72 -33.32 15.04
CA GLU A 50 -11.17 -33.57 14.96
C GLU A 50 -11.92 -32.83 16.07
N LEU A 51 -11.53 -33.07 17.32
CA LEU A 51 -12.15 -32.42 18.48
C LEU A 51 -12.00 -30.89 18.44
N SER A 52 -10.83 -30.38 18.02
CA SER A 52 -10.64 -28.92 17.91
C SER A 52 -11.55 -28.29 16.85
N ASN A 53 -11.90 -29.00 15.77
CA ASN A 53 -12.90 -28.51 14.80
C ASN A 53 -14.31 -28.49 15.40
N GLU A 54 -14.66 -29.46 16.24
CA GLU A 54 -15.95 -29.49 16.95
C GLU A 54 -16.05 -28.33 17.94
N ILE A 55 -15.01 -28.11 18.75
CA ILE A 55 -14.88 -26.97 19.68
C ILE A 55 -15.01 -25.64 18.92
N TYR A 56 -14.35 -25.51 17.76
CA TYR A 56 -14.46 -24.31 16.93
C TYR A 56 -15.91 -24.06 16.49
N ARG A 57 -16.61 -25.08 15.97
CA ARG A 57 -18.01 -24.96 15.53
C ARG A 57 -18.94 -24.61 16.69
N ALA A 58 -18.77 -25.26 17.83
CA ALA A 58 -19.52 -25.00 19.05
C ALA A 58 -19.32 -23.57 19.53
N SER A 59 -18.06 -23.13 19.63
CA SER A 59 -17.68 -21.77 20.05
C SER A 59 -18.20 -20.71 19.09
N LYS A 60 -18.23 -21.00 17.79
CA LYS A 60 -18.81 -20.10 16.77
C LYS A 60 -20.32 -19.93 16.96
N LYS A 61 -21.04 -21.02 17.26
CA LYS A 61 -22.49 -21.01 17.51
C LYS A 61 -22.84 -20.21 18.78
N THR A 62 -22.01 -20.30 19.82
CA THR A 62 -22.24 -19.62 21.10
C THR A 62 -21.64 -18.21 21.17
N GLY A 63 -20.83 -17.80 20.19
CA GLY A 63 -20.09 -16.54 20.21
C GLY A 63 -18.94 -16.51 21.21
N TYR A 64 -18.48 -17.68 21.70
CA TYR A 64 -17.45 -17.78 22.70
C TYR A 64 -16.04 -17.55 22.12
N LYS A 65 -15.58 -16.29 22.17
CA LYS A 65 -14.31 -15.86 21.57
C LYS A 65 -13.08 -16.60 22.09
N LYS A 66 -12.99 -16.89 23.39
CA LYS A 66 -11.88 -17.64 23.98
C LYS A 66 -11.85 -19.07 23.43
N GLY A 67 -13.00 -19.74 23.34
CA GLY A 67 -13.10 -21.08 22.75
C GLY A 67 -12.70 -21.11 21.27
N LEU A 68 -13.08 -20.08 20.50
CA LEU A 68 -12.63 -19.90 19.12
C LEU A 68 -11.10 -19.74 19.04
N LEU A 69 -10.51 -18.90 19.89
CA LEU A 69 -9.06 -18.66 19.89
C LEU A 69 -8.28 -19.91 20.25
N GLU A 70 -8.69 -20.62 21.30
CA GLU A 70 -8.01 -21.83 21.79
C GLU A 70 -8.07 -22.96 20.76
N SER A 71 -9.28 -23.28 20.26
CA SER A 71 -9.44 -24.31 19.22
C SER A 71 -8.65 -23.97 17.95
N THR A 72 -8.68 -22.72 17.50
CA THR A 72 -7.92 -22.28 16.32
C THR A 72 -6.42 -22.39 16.56
N SER A 73 -5.93 -22.03 17.75
CA SER A 73 -4.52 -22.14 18.12
C SER A 73 -4.03 -23.59 18.13
N ILE A 74 -4.85 -24.52 18.64
CA ILE A 74 -4.55 -25.96 18.62
C ILE A 74 -4.53 -26.46 17.17
N LEU A 75 -5.54 -26.11 16.37
CA LEU A 75 -5.60 -26.46 14.95
C LEU A 75 -4.37 -25.97 14.19
N MET A 76 -3.96 -24.72 14.38
CA MET A 76 -2.76 -24.18 13.74
C MET A 76 -1.51 -24.96 14.11
N ALA A 77 -1.30 -25.28 15.39
CA ALA A 77 -0.15 -26.08 15.81
C ALA A 77 -0.18 -27.48 15.19
N ARG A 78 -1.34 -28.14 15.17
CA ARG A 78 -1.46 -29.50 14.60
C ARG A 78 -1.33 -29.52 13.08
N TYR A 79 -1.86 -28.53 12.37
CA TYR A 79 -1.65 -28.41 10.94
C TYR A 79 -0.19 -28.09 10.61
N TYR A 80 0.49 -27.30 11.43
CA TYR A 80 1.93 -27.08 11.29
C TYR A 80 2.71 -28.39 11.47
N ASP A 81 2.45 -29.14 12.54
CA ASP A 81 3.10 -30.42 12.81
C ASP A 81 2.85 -31.45 11.69
N ALA A 82 1.68 -31.37 11.03
CA ALA A 82 1.31 -32.21 9.89
C ALA A 82 1.82 -31.69 8.53
N GLY A 83 2.61 -30.61 8.50
CA GLY A 83 3.14 -30.00 7.26
C GLY A 83 2.08 -29.28 6.41
N ASN A 84 0.88 -29.02 6.94
CA ASN A 84 -0.20 -28.33 6.24
C ASN A 84 -0.10 -26.80 6.43
N HIS A 85 0.99 -26.23 5.94
CA HIS A 85 1.34 -24.80 6.08
C HIS A 85 0.27 -23.87 5.50
N LYS A 86 -0.43 -24.29 4.43
CA LYS A 86 -1.53 -23.53 3.87
C LYS A 86 -2.65 -23.29 4.88
N LYS A 87 -3.10 -24.35 5.56
CA LYS A 87 -4.17 -24.22 6.56
C LYS A 87 -3.75 -23.37 7.75
N VAL A 88 -2.47 -23.42 8.14
CA VAL A 88 -1.93 -22.52 9.17
C VAL A 88 -2.10 -21.07 8.75
N ILE A 89 -1.73 -20.72 7.52
CA ILE A 89 -1.88 -19.36 6.98
C ILE A 89 -3.35 -18.97 6.88
N ASP A 90 -4.21 -19.85 6.34
CA ASP A 90 -5.65 -19.59 6.20
C ASP A 90 -6.32 -19.27 7.56
N LEU A 91 -5.97 -20.02 8.61
CA LEU A 91 -6.50 -19.83 9.98
C LEU A 91 -5.90 -18.61 10.69
N SER A 92 -4.67 -18.24 10.35
CA SER A 92 -3.89 -17.25 11.10
C SER A 92 -4.54 -15.87 11.17
N THR A 93 -5.26 -15.44 10.13
CA THR A 93 -5.90 -14.12 10.07
C THR A 93 -7.04 -13.99 11.07
N GLU A 94 -7.89 -15.02 11.17
CA GLU A 94 -8.95 -15.07 12.17
C GLU A 94 -8.34 -15.19 13.57
N ALA A 95 -7.34 -16.04 13.74
CA ALA A 95 -6.65 -16.24 15.01
C ALA A 95 -5.99 -14.94 15.52
N GLU A 96 -5.33 -14.18 14.65
CA GLU A 96 -4.72 -12.88 14.98
C GLU A 96 -5.76 -11.89 15.50
N LYS A 97 -6.90 -11.76 14.81
CA LYS A 97 -8.00 -10.90 15.24
C LYS A 97 -8.55 -11.33 16.61
N LEU A 98 -8.78 -12.63 16.80
CA LEU A 98 -9.27 -13.16 18.07
C LEU A 98 -8.29 -12.93 19.22
N ALA A 99 -6.99 -13.12 18.98
CA ALA A 99 -5.96 -12.91 19.99
C ALA A 99 -5.84 -11.42 20.38
N LEU A 100 -5.98 -10.50 19.42
CA LEU A 100 -6.03 -9.06 19.68
C LEU A 100 -7.28 -8.68 20.48
N ASP A 101 -8.46 -9.20 20.11
CA ASP A 101 -9.72 -8.96 20.81
C ASP A 101 -9.67 -9.44 22.27
N VAL A 102 -9.10 -10.63 22.51
CA VAL A 102 -8.96 -11.25 23.84
C VAL A 102 -7.74 -10.68 24.61
N LYS A 103 -6.88 -9.91 23.94
CA LYS A 103 -5.62 -9.35 24.46
C LYS A 103 -4.63 -10.43 24.95
N ASP A 104 -4.58 -11.56 24.26
CA ASP A 104 -3.65 -12.66 24.58
C ASP A 104 -2.36 -12.54 23.76
N ASN A 105 -1.34 -11.90 24.35
CA ASN A 105 -0.03 -11.72 23.71
C ASN A 105 0.70 -13.05 23.45
N VAL A 106 0.46 -14.08 24.27
CA VAL A 106 1.13 -15.38 24.13
C VAL A 106 0.65 -16.08 22.87
N LYS A 107 -0.68 -16.16 22.70
CA LYS A 107 -1.28 -16.75 21.51
C LYS A 107 -0.95 -15.91 20.28
N LEU A 108 -1.03 -14.58 20.38
CA LEU A 108 -0.70 -13.69 19.27
C LEU A 108 0.73 -13.87 18.77
N ALA A 109 1.73 -13.90 19.66
CA ALA A 109 3.12 -14.14 19.26
C ALA A 109 3.31 -15.55 18.67
N ASN A 110 2.65 -16.57 19.21
CA ASN A 110 2.74 -17.92 18.67
C ASN A 110 2.05 -18.06 17.30
N ILE A 111 0.94 -17.35 17.06
CA ILE A 111 0.27 -17.25 15.76
C ILE A 111 1.23 -16.66 14.72
N TYR A 112 1.87 -15.52 15.04
CA TYR A 112 2.87 -14.92 14.17
C TYR A 112 4.04 -15.86 13.90
N ARG A 113 4.56 -16.55 14.93
CA ARG A 113 5.63 -17.53 14.78
C ARG A 113 5.26 -18.68 13.85
N LEU A 114 4.11 -19.32 14.06
CA LEU A 114 3.65 -20.44 13.23
C LEU A 114 3.37 -20.02 11.79
N ARG A 115 2.80 -18.82 11.61
CA ARG A 115 2.60 -18.23 10.29
C ARG A 115 3.93 -17.94 9.59
N ALA A 116 4.90 -17.38 10.30
CA ALA A 116 6.24 -17.11 9.78
C ALA A 116 6.93 -18.40 9.32
N SER A 117 6.97 -19.41 10.17
CA SER A 117 7.52 -20.72 9.82
C SER A 117 6.79 -21.34 8.62
N SER A 118 5.45 -21.24 8.56
CA SER A 118 4.68 -21.73 7.41
C SER A 118 5.00 -20.98 6.12
N TYR A 119 5.28 -19.69 6.19
CA TYR A 119 5.77 -18.93 5.03
C TYR A 119 7.18 -19.38 4.61
N THR A 120 8.07 -19.69 5.56
CA THR A 120 9.40 -20.25 5.26
C THR A 120 9.27 -21.55 4.45
N GLU A 121 8.50 -22.51 4.95
CA GLU A 121 8.34 -23.83 4.31
C GLU A 121 7.67 -23.74 2.92
N LEU A 122 6.92 -22.67 2.66
CA LEU A 122 6.29 -22.40 1.36
C LEU A 122 7.13 -21.47 0.46
N GLY A 123 8.30 -21.02 0.91
CA GLY A 123 9.21 -20.15 0.14
C GLY A 123 8.86 -18.66 0.12
N PHE A 124 7.90 -18.20 0.93
CA PHE A 124 7.50 -16.79 1.04
C PHE A 124 8.42 -16.03 2.01
N ASN A 125 9.67 -15.81 1.58
CA ASN A 125 10.76 -15.34 2.45
C ASN A 125 10.53 -13.95 3.08
N ASN A 126 9.91 -13.02 2.34
CA ASN A 126 9.66 -11.65 2.81
C ASN A 126 8.57 -11.61 3.88
N GLU A 127 7.51 -12.39 3.67
CA GLU A 127 6.41 -12.59 4.60
C GLU A 127 6.92 -13.27 5.87
N SER A 128 7.73 -14.33 5.74
CA SER A 128 8.31 -15.06 6.87
C SER A 128 9.07 -14.15 7.84
N ILE A 129 10.08 -13.41 7.37
CA ILE A 129 10.89 -12.56 8.26
C ILE A 129 10.09 -11.42 8.90
N ARG A 130 9.09 -10.89 8.18
CA ARG A 130 8.19 -9.85 8.70
C ARG A 130 7.37 -10.38 9.86
N GLU A 131 6.85 -11.60 9.74
CA GLU A 131 6.04 -12.25 10.76
C GLU A 131 6.88 -12.67 11.98
N PHE A 132 8.11 -13.16 11.79
CA PHE A 132 9.03 -13.40 12.91
C PHE A 132 9.34 -12.13 13.70
N ARG A 133 9.55 -10.99 13.02
CA ARG A 133 9.76 -9.69 13.69
C ARG A 133 8.54 -9.27 14.51
N LYS A 134 7.32 -9.50 14.00
CA LYS A 134 6.09 -9.27 14.78
C LYS A 134 6.02 -10.19 16.00
N ALA A 135 6.33 -11.47 15.84
CA ALA A 135 6.33 -12.44 16.94
C ALA A 135 7.27 -12.00 18.07
N LEU A 136 8.50 -11.60 17.72
CA LEU A 136 9.50 -11.13 18.67
C LEU A 136 9.07 -9.83 19.39
N LYS A 137 8.50 -8.87 18.65
CA LYS A 137 7.98 -7.63 19.25
C LYS A 137 6.84 -7.88 20.24
N ILE A 138 6.00 -8.89 19.99
CA ILE A 138 4.91 -9.24 20.92
C ILE A 138 5.43 -10.05 22.11
N SER A 139 6.47 -10.91 21.93
CA SER A 139 7.01 -11.70 23.04
C SER A 139 7.59 -10.84 24.16
N GLU A 140 8.09 -9.64 23.86
CA GLU A 140 8.53 -8.65 24.86
C GLU A 140 7.44 -8.28 25.88
N LYS A 141 6.16 -8.44 25.52
CA LYS A 141 4.99 -8.13 26.38
C LYS A 141 4.46 -9.35 27.14
N VAL A 142 5.10 -10.50 27.03
CA VAL A 142 4.64 -11.76 27.63
C VAL A 142 5.16 -11.88 29.06
N LEU A 143 4.26 -12.26 29.97
CA LEU A 143 4.56 -12.65 31.34
C LEU A 143 3.90 -14.01 31.64
N PRO A 144 4.43 -14.82 32.58
CA PRO A 144 5.68 -14.62 33.33
C PRO A 144 6.94 -14.92 32.49
N GLU A 145 8.12 -14.62 33.03
CA GLU A 145 9.40 -14.69 32.32
C GLU A 145 9.70 -16.08 31.71
N ASP A 146 9.39 -17.17 32.40
CA ASP A 146 9.51 -18.54 31.84
C ASP A 146 8.73 -18.71 30.52
N ARG A 147 7.54 -18.12 30.44
CA ARG A 147 6.69 -18.19 29.26
C ARG A 147 7.26 -17.36 28.12
N LYS A 148 7.78 -16.16 28.45
CA LYS A 148 8.47 -15.28 27.50
C LYS A 148 9.70 -15.98 26.94
N ASN A 149 10.60 -16.47 27.80
CA ASN A 149 11.82 -17.18 27.41
C ASN A 149 11.52 -18.41 26.55
N TYR A 150 10.50 -19.20 26.91
CA TYR A 150 10.05 -20.32 26.09
C TYR A 150 9.62 -19.88 24.69
N LEU A 151 8.83 -18.81 24.60
CA LEU A 151 8.34 -18.31 23.32
C LEU A 151 9.44 -17.69 22.47
N GLU A 152 10.35 -16.93 23.07
CA GLU A 152 11.52 -16.35 22.41
C GLU A 152 12.44 -17.43 21.86
N ALA A 153 12.72 -18.48 22.63
CA ALA A 153 13.50 -19.62 22.15
C ALA A 153 12.86 -20.28 20.92
N LEU A 154 11.54 -20.48 20.93
CA LEU A 154 10.81 -21.00 19.75
C LEU A 154 10.87 -20.05 18.55
N ILE A 155 10.77 -18.73 18.77
CA ILE A 155 10.87 -17.72 17.71
C ILE A 155 12.29 -17.72 17.12
N TYR A 156 13.33 -17.71 17.95
CA TYR A 156 14.72 -17.74 17.50
C TYR A 156 15.07 -19.04 16.78
N THR A 157 14.50 -20.19 17.19
CA THR A 157 14.59 -21.44 16.44
C THR A 157 14.00 -21.29 15.05
N GLY A 158 12.81 -20.69 14.94
CA GLY A 158 12.16 -20.41 13.65
C GLY A 158 12.97 -19.46 12.76
N ILE A 159 13.53 -18.39 13.33
CA ILE A 159 14.40 -17.44 12.60
C ILE A 159 15.67 -18.14 12.11
N SER A 160 16.32 -18.93 12.97
CA SER A 160 17.49 -19.71 12.57
C SER A 160 17.18 -20.68 11.43
N SER A 161 16.04 -21.36 11.48
CA SER A 161 15.59 -22.25 10.40
C SER A 161 15.34 -21.47 9.10
N TYR A 162 14.66 -20.33 9.17
CA TYR A 162 14.48 -19.42 8.03
C TYR A 162 15.82 -19.00 7.41
N LEU A 163 16.79 -18.59 8.23
CA LEU A 163 18.11 -18.17 7.77
C LEU A 163 18.85 -19.31 7.06
N ALA A 164 18.75 -20.53 7.56
CA ALA A 164 19.28 -21.71 6.87
C ALA A 164 18.57 -21.93 5.52
N HIS A 165 17.24 -21.80 5.48
CA HIS A 165 16.43 -21.97 4.27
C HIS A 165 16.79 -20.98 3.14
N VAL A 166 17.14 -19.75 3.50
CA VAL A 166 17.57 -18.72 2.53
C VAL A 166 19.08 -18.72 2.28
N ASN A 167 19.81 -19.73 2.77
CA ASN A 167 21.27 -19.83 2.68
C ASN A 167 22.00 -18.57 3.18
N ALA A 168 21.54 -18.01 4.30
CA ALA A 168 22.21 -16.88 4.94
C ALA A 168 23.60 -17.30 5.48
N PRO A 169 24.52 -16.33 5.70
CA PRO A 169 25.83 -16.63 6.29
C PRO A 169 25.72 -17.38 7.62
N LEU A 170 26.60 -18.37 7.82
CA LEU A 170 26.59 -19.23 9.01
C LEU A 170 26.63 -18.43 10.32
N ASP A 171 27.36 -17.32 10.37
CA ASP A 171 27.43 -16.47 11.57
C ASP A 171 26.04 -15.95 12.00
N SER A 172 25.18 -15.63 11.03
CA SER A 172 23.81 -15.18 11.32
C SER A 172 22.96 -16.33 11.88
N ILE A 173 23.12 -17.53 11.35
CA ILE A 173 22.44 -18.73 11.85
C ILE A 173 22.91 -19.02 13.29
N ILE A 174 24.22 -19.06 13.53
CA ILE A 174 24.83 -19.29 14.85
C ILE A 174 24.35 -18.25 15.86
N HIS A 175 24.28 -16.97 15.46
CA HIS A 175 23.80 -15.89 16.33
C HIS A 175 22.40 -16.19 16.89
N TYR A 176 21.45 -16.58 16.03
CA TYR A 176 20.10 -16.89 16.47
C TYR A 176 19.98 -18.24 17.19
N GLN A 177 20.81 -19.23 16.86
CA GLN A 177 20.92 -20.48 17.65
C GLN A 177 21.41 -20.20 19.07
N LYS A 178 22.41 -19.32 19.23
CA LYS A 178 22.89 -18.89 20.55
C LYS A 178 21.84 -18.13 21.34
N LYS A 179 21.06 -17.25 20.70
CA LYS A 179 19.92 -16.59 21.35
C LYS A 179 18.85 -17.59 21.80
N CYS A 180 18.57 -18.62 20.99
CA CYS A 180 17.68 -19.71 21.40
C CYS A 180 18.20 -20.42 22.66
N LEU A 181 19.49 -20.78 22.66
CA LEU A 181 20.14 -21.43 23.80
C LEU A 181 20.08 -20.54 25.06
N GLU A 182 20.40 -19.26 24.94
CA GLU A 182 20.34 -18.27 26.01
C GLU A 182 18.93 -18.19 26.62
N SER A 183 17.90 -17.99 25.78
CA SER A 183 16.50 -17.99 26.23
C SER A 183 16.13 -19.32 26.90
N ALA A 184 16.55 -20.45 26.36
CA ALA A 184 16.24 -21.77 26.92
C ALA A 184 16.88 -22.01 28.30
N VAL A 185 18.10 -21.52 28.53
CA VAL A 185 18.79 -21.62 29.84
C VAL A 185 18.01 -20.88 30.93
N HIS A 186 17.45 -19.73 30.61
CA HIS A 186 16.67 -18.89 31.53
C HIS A 186 15.26 -19.40 31.86
N ILE A 187 14.80 -20.48 31.22
CA ILE A 187 13.53 -21.12 31.60
C ILE A 187 13.73 -21.86 32.93
N GLY A 188 12.81 -21.71 33.88
CA GLY A 188 12.81 -22.42 35.15
C GLY A 188 12.56 -23.94 35.02
N ASP A 189 13.01 -24.71 36.01
CA ASP A 189 12.87 -26.18 36.05
C ASP A 189 11.60 -26.66 36.79
N SER A 190 10.50 -25.92 36.59
CA SER A 190 9.20 -26.24 37.18
C SER A 190 8.50 -27.38 36.43
N LYS A 191 7.54 -28.06 37.06
CA LYS A 191 6.79 -29.18 36.45
C LYS A 191 6.21 -28.85 35.06
N ASN A 192 5.79 -27.61 34.83
CA ASN A 192 5.17 -27.18 33.57
C ASN A 192 6.18 -26.81 32.46
N TYR A 193 7.44 -26.57 32.82
CA TYR A 193 8.48 -26.09 31.89
C TYR A 193 9.69 -27.00 31.78
N ARG A 194 9.92 -27.95 32.69
CA ARG A 194 11.05 -28.90 32.66
C ARG A 194 11.25 -29.54 31.29
N SER A 195 10.26 -30.26 30.80
CA SER A 195 10.32 -30.93 29.48
C SER A 195 10.56 -29.94 28.34
N LYS A 196 9.90 -28.77 28.38
CA LYS A 196 10.07 -27.70 27.38
C LYS A 196 11.48 -27.13 27.37
N LYS A 197 12.04 -26.84 28.56
CA LYS A 197 13.39 -26.32 28.76
C LYS A 197 14.40 -27.28 28.16
N TYR A 198 14.41 -28.52 28.63
CA TYR A 198 15.42 -29.49 28.22
C TYR A 198 15.26 -29.92 26.77
N HIS A 199 14.04 -29.94 26.23
CA HIS A 199 13.83 -30.11 24.80
C HIS A 199 14.49 -28.98 23.98
N LEU A 200 14.29 -27.72 24.37
CA LEU A 200 14.90 -26.57 23.68
C LEU A 200 16.43 -26.52 23.84
N LEU A 201 16.96 -26.90 25.00
CA LEU A 201 18.40 -27.00 25.22
C LEU A 201 19.02 -28.06 24.31
N ALA A 202 18.48 -29.27 24.30
CA ALA A 202 18.96 -30.35 23.45
C ALA A 202 18.86 -29.97 21.95
N LEU A 203 17.74 -29.36 21.53
CA LEU A 203 17.56 -28.89 20.17
C LEU A 203 18.59 -27.81 19.80
N SER A 204 18.85 -26.87 20.71
CA SER A 204 19.84 -25.80 20.49
C SER A 204 21.25 -26.36 20.36
N TYR A 205 21.64 -27.30 21.22
CA TYR A 205 22.93 -27.97 21.12
C TYR A 205 23.05 -28.78 19.84
N MET A 206 22.02 -29.55 19.46
CA MET A 206 22.01 -30.28 18.19
C MET A 206 22.22 -29.33 17.00
N ASN A 207 21.47 -28.23 16.94
CA ASN A 207 21.59 -27.24 15.86
C ASN A 207 22.97 -26.56 15.83
N LEU A 208 23.56 -26.22 16.98
CA LEU A 208 24.93 -25.70 17.07
C LEU A 208 25.96 -26.74 16.63
N GLY A 209 25.72 -28.01 16.93
CA GLY A 209 26.52 -29.14 16.47
C GLY A 209 26.53 -29.25 14.95
N MET A 210 25.33 -29.29 14.34
CA MET A 210 25.16 -29.31 12.88
C MET A 210 25.87 -28.13 12.20
N THR A 211 25.69 -26.92 12.71
CA THR A 211 26.36 -25.73 12.15
C THR A 211 27.89 -25.79 12.35
N SER A 212 28.37 -26.42 13.42
CA SER A 212 29.80 -26.64 13.67
C SER A 212 30.39 -27.66 12.69
N VAL A 213 29.65 -28.71 12.32
CA VAL A 213 30.01 -29.61 11.20
C VAL A 213 30.14 -28.83 9.91
N ALA A 214 29.14 -28.02 9.56
CA ALA A 214 29.18 -27.16 8.37
C ALA A 214 30.36 -26.16 8.38
N SER A 215 30.82 -25.77 9.57
CA SER A 215 31.99 -24.89 9.77
C SER A 215 33.33 -25.66 9.89
N SER A 216 33.35 -26.97 9.66
CA SER A 216 34.51 -27.86 9.86
C SER A 216 35.10 -27.85 11.29
N ARG A 217 34.31 -27.45 12.30
CA ARG A 217 34.68 -27.46 13.72
C ARG A 217 34.22 -28.76 14.37
N ILE A 218 34.89 -29.85 14.02
CA ILE A 218 34.49 -31.22 14.36
C ILE A 218 34.42 -31.47 15.88
N ASN A 219 35.43 -31.01 16.63
CA ASN A 219 35.45 -31.17 18.09
C ASN A 219 34.29 -30.42 18.77
N ASP A 220 33.96 -29.22 18.29
CA ASP A 220 32.81 -28.46 18.79
C ASP A 220 31.51 -29.20 18.49
N ALA A 221 31.38 -29.76 17.28
CA ALA A 221 30.21 -30.53 16.88
C ALA A 221 29.99 -31.76 17.78
N GLU A 222 31.05 -32.54 18.03
CA GLU A 222 31.00 -33.71 18.90
C GLU A 222 30.58 -33.34 20.32
N ASN A 223 31.20 -32.29 20.90
CA ASN A 223 30.83 -31.78 22.22
C ASN A 223 29.35 -31.37 22.29
N TYR A 224 28.86 -30.63 21.30
CA TYR A 224 27.46 -30.20 21.28
C TYR A 224 26.49 -31.37 21.12
N PHE A 225 26.78 -32.34 20.25
CA PHE A 225 25.95 -33.54 20.12
C PHE A 225 25.96 -34.38 21.40
N GLU A 226 27.10 -34.45 22.11
CA GLU A 226 27.18 -35.14 23.41
C GLU A 226 26.27 -34.47 24.46
N MET A 227 26.31 -33.14 24.54
CA MET A 227 25.43 -32.36 25.43
C MET A 227 23.95 -32.60 25.09
N ALA A 228 23.60 -32.59 23.81
CA ALA A 228 22.22 -32.86 23.36
C ALA A 228 21.78 -34.29 23.74
N LEU A 229 22.61 -35.29 23.45
CA LEU A 229 22.30 -36.70 23.71
C LEU A 229 22.14 -36.99 25.20
N LYS A 230 23.03 -36.46 26.05
CA LYS A 230 22.93 -36.57 27.52
C LYS A 230 21.61 -36.02 28.06
N ILE A 231 21.11 -34.91 27.50
CA ILE A 231 19.83 -34.34 27.87
C ILE A 231 18.68 -35.24 27.41
N CYS A 232 18.71 -35.72 26.16
CA CYS A 232 17.69 -36.61 25.62
C CYS A 232 17.54 -37.92 26.42
N GLN A 233 18.66 -38.51 26.85
CA GLN A 233 18.69 -39.79 27.56
C GLN A 233 18.35 -39.67 29.05
N ASN A 234 18.30 -38.46 29.60
CA ASN A 234 17.94 -38.24 30.99
C ASN A 234 16.41 -38.30 31.17
N LYS A 235 15.93 -39.44 31.68
CA LYS A 235 14.50 -39.70 31.93
C LYS A 235 13.82 -38.67 32.84
N ASN A 236 14.57 -37.98 33.71
CA ASN A 236 14.01 -36.99 34.62
C ASN A 236 13.57 -35.70 33.90
N TYR A 237 14.10 -35.45 32.69
CA TYR A 237 13.79 -34.24 31.93
C TYR A 237 12.52 -34.38 31.09
N GLY A 238 12.07 -35.60 30.78
CA GLY A 238 10.86 -35.83 30.01
C GLY A 238 10.91 -35.26 28.59
N VAL A 239 12.11 -35.27 27.97
CA VAL A 239 12.29 -34.91 26.57
C VAL A 239 11.73 -36.03 25.70
N PRO A 240 10.94 -35.75 24.64
CA PRO A 240 10.42 -36.80 23.78
C PRO A 240 11.55 -37.49 22.99
N ASN A 241 11.40 -38.80 22.74
CA ASN A 241 12.43 -39.62 22.11
C ASN A 241 12.76 -39.21 20.67
N ASN A 242 11.89 -38.46 19.98
CA ASN A 242 12.13 -38.03 18.59
C ASN A 242 13.46 -37.28 18.45
N LEU A 243 13.79 -36.43 19.42
CA LEU A 243 15.02 -35.65 19.38
C LEU A 243 16.27 -36.52 19.62
N GLU A 244 16.16 -37.59 20.40
CA GLU A 244 17.25 -38.55 20.57
C GLU A 244 17.60 -39.22 19.23
N ILE A 245 16.57 -39.61 18.46
CA ILE A 245 16.75 -40.22 17.14
C ILE A 245 17.49 -39.24 16.21
N SER A 246 17.09 -37.96 16.21
CA SER A 246 17.75 -36.93 15.40
C SER A 246 19.23 -36.77 15.79
N VAL A 247 19.54 -36.64 17.09
CA VAL A 247 20.92 -36.50 17.55
C VAL A 247 21.77 -37.73 17.21
N LEU A 248 21.22 -38.94 17.32
CA LEU A 248 21.93 -40.17 16.92
C LEU A 248 22.20 -40.21 15.41
N ASN A 249 21.26 -39.75 14.59
CA ASN A 249 21.46 -39.63 13.15
C ASN A 249 22.54 -38.59 12.81
N GLU A 250 22.56 -37.45 13.48
CA GLU A 250 23.63 -36.44 13.31
C GLU A 250 25.01 -37.01 13.69
N TYR A 251 25.10 -37.81 14.76
CA TYR A 251 26.31 -38.55 15.10
C TYR A 251 26.74 -39.53 14.01
N ALA A 252 25.79 -40.24 13.40
CA ALA A 252 26.08 -41.17 12.32
C ALA A 252 26.73 -40.44 11.13
N TRP A 253 26.18 -39.29 10.72
CA TRP A 253 26.76 -38.46 9.67
C TRP A 253 28.12 -37.88 10.06
N LEU A 254 28.26 -37.38 11.29
CA LEU A 254 29.53 -36.88 11.80
C LEU A 254 30.64 -37.95 11.72
N TYR A 255 30.36 -39.19 12.13
CA TYR A 255 31.33 -40.27 12.07
C TYR A 255 31.58 -40.75 10.63
N TYR A 256 30.57 -40.70 9.76
CA TYR A 256 30.74 -40.96 8.34
C TYR A 256 31.73 -39.95 7.72
N ASP A 257 31.58 -38.66 7.99
CA ASP A 257 32.46 -37.60 7.50
C ASP A 257 33.91 -37.74 8.03
N GLN A 258 34.05 -38.23 9.26
CA GLN A 258 35.35 -38.59 9.85
C GLN A 258 35.93 -39.90 9.31
N LYS A 259 35.27 -40.57 8.35
CA LYS A 259 35.64 -41.88 7.80
C LYS A 259 35.65 -43.02 8.84
N LYS A 260 34.94 -42.84 9.95
CA LYS A 260 34.76 -43.83 11.02
C LYS A 260 33.49 -44.64 10.76
N TYR A 261 33.43 -45.34 9.62
CA TYR A 261 32.20 -45.95 9.10
C TYR A 261 31.56 -46.98 10.04
N GLY A 262 32.36 -47.74 10.80
CA GLY A 262 31.83 -48.68 11.80
C GLY A 262 31.05 -47.98 12.93
N LEU A 263 31.53 -46.81 13.39
CA LEU A 263 30.80 -45.99 14.36
C LEU A 263 29.57 -45.34 13.72
N ALA A 264 29.68 -44.88 12.47
CA ALA A 264 28.54 -44.32 11.73
C ALA A 264 27.36 -45.31 11.69
N VAL A 265 27.62 -46.56 11.29
CA VAL A 265 26.63 -47.65 11.31
C VAL A 265 26.08 -47.89 12.72
N GLN A 266 26.95 -47.96 13.74
CA GLN A 266 26.51 -48.22 15.11
C GLN A 266 25.50 -47.17 15.60
N TYR A 267 25.72 -45.89 15.31
CA TYR A 267 24.81 -44.80 15.69
C TYR A 267 23.55 -44.79 14.82
N ALA A 268 23.67 -45.04 13.52
CA ALA A 268 22.53 -45.13 12.60
C ALA A 268 21.58 -46.29 12.98
N GLU A 269 22.11 -47.45 13.38
CA GLU A 269 21.30 -48.59 13.83
C GLU A 269 20.58 -48.32 15.15
N LYS A 270 21.24 -47.62 16.09
CA LYS A 270 20.56 -47.15 17.32
C LYS A 270 19.41 -46.20 17.00
N ALA A 271 19.62 -45.26 16.07
CA ALA A 271 18.57 -44.36 15.60
C ALA A 271 17.41 -45.15 14.94
N GLU A 272 17.73 -46.11 14.08
CA GLU A 272 16.73 -46.95 13.39
C GLU A 272 15.89 -47.77 14.39
N GLN A 273 16.50 -48.31 15.45
CA GLN A 273 15.79 -49.08 16.47
C GLN A 273 14.75 -48.23 17.22
N LEU A 274 15.10 -46.99 17.57
CA LEU A 274 14.19 -46.07 18.23
C LEU A 274 13.08 -45.58 17.29
N GLU A 275 13.41 -45.33 16.03
CA GLU A 275 12.45 -44.87 15.01
C GLU A 275 11.45 -45.98 14.61
N LYS A 276 11.80 -47.26 14.75
CA LYS A 276 10.82 -48.37 14.60
C LYS A 276 9.69 -48.30 15.62
N VAL A 277 9.95 -47.76 16.81
CA VAL A 277 8.94 -47.55 17.86
C VAL A 277 8.14 -46.27 17.60
N MET A 278 8.76 -45.27 16.97
CA MET A 278 8.18 -43.96 16.67
C MET A 278 8.46 -43.56 15.22
N SER A 279 7.47 -43.78 14.35
CA SER A 279 7.62 -43.58 12.91
C SER A 279 7.79 -42.10 12.54
N ILE A 280 8.97 -41.73 12.01
CA ILE A 280 9.34 -40.42 11.48
C ILE A 280 9.95 -40.63 10.08
N PRO A 281 9.13 -40.68 9.01
CA PRO A 281 9.57 -41.10 7.68
C PRO A 281 10.76 -40.33 7.08
N TYR A 282 10.83 -39.01 7.29
CA TYR A 282 11.95 -38.19 6.79
C TYR A 282 13.27 -38.55 7.46
N LEU A 283 13.26 -38.75 8.78
CA LEU A 283 14.45 -39.16 9.52
C LEU A 283 14.84 -40.61 9.20
N ARG A 284 13.86 -41.49 8.99
CA ARG A 284 14.09 -42.86 8.51
C ARG A 284 14.81 -42.88 7.16
N ARG A 285 14.44 -42.00 6.23
CA ARG A 285 15.15 -41.84 4.95
C ARG A 285 16.62 -41.49 5.19
N ASP A 286 16.89 -40.51 6.06
CA ASP A 286 18.26 -40.05 6.33
C ASP A 286 19.10 -41.16 7.00
N ILE A 287 18.50 -41.91 7.93
CA ILE A 287 19.11 -43.09 8.57
C ILE A 287 19.43 -44.17 7.52
N TYR A 288 18.54 -44.42 6.57
CA TYR A 288 18.81 -45.37 5.48
C TYR A 288 19.92 -44.88 4.57
N GLU A 289 20.01 -43.59 4.31
CA GLU A 289 21.06 -42.99 3.48
C GLU A 289 22.45 -43.17 4.10
N VAL A 290 22.61 -42.81 5.38
CA VAL A 290 23.90 -42.93 6.07
C VAL A 290 24.32 -44.39 6.22
N ASN A 291 23.38 -45.30 6.50
CA ASN A 291 23.66 -46.74 6.52
C ASN A 291 24.10 -47.24 5.13
N PHE A 292 23.35 -46.91 4.09
CA PHE A 292 23.70 -47.27 2.71
C PHE A 292 25.14 -46.84 2.38
N LYS A 293 25.46 -45.56 2.58
CA LYS A 293 26.78 -44.99 2.30
C LYS A 293 27.88 -45.62 3.15
N SER A 294 27.65 -45.78 4.46
CA SER A 294 28.64 -46.37 5.37
C SER A 294 28.95 -47.83 5.01
N TYR A 295 27.93 -48.63 4.67
CA TYR A 295 28.13 -50.02 4.25
C TYR A 295 28.81 -50.16 2.87
N VAL A 296 28.68 -49.16 1.97
CA VAL A 296 29.51 -49.12 0.74
C VAL A 296 30.99 -49.04 1.11
N GLU A 297 31.36 -48.09 1.98
CA GLU A 297 32.74 -47.83 2.38
C GLU A 297 33.36 -48.98 3.19
N LEU A 298 32.52 -49.75 3.91
CA LEU A 298 32.94 -50.96 4.62
C LEU A 298 33.10 -52.20 3.70
N GLY A 299 32.68 -52.12 2.44
CA GLY A 299 32.72 -53.24 1.49
C GLY A 299 31.58 -54.26 1.64
N GLU A 300 30.57 -53.96 2.46
CA GLU A 300 29.44 -54.84 2.77
C GLU A 300 28.32 -54.72 1.72
N LYS A 301 28.60 -55.27 0.52
CA LYS A 301 27.78 -55.06 -0.70
C LYS A 301 26.30 -55.43 -0.54
N GLU A 302 25.99 -56.57 0.07
CA GLU A 302 24.59 -57.03 0.21
C GLU A 302 23.79 -56.14 1.18
N VAL A 303 24.42 -55.75 2.30
CA VAL A 303 23.78 -54.87 3.30
C VAL A 303 23.60 -53.46 2.73
N SER A 304 24.61 -52.95 2.04
CA SER A 304 24.52 -51.67 1.33
C SER A 304 23.37 -51.67 0.30
N LYS A 305 23.26 -52.70 -0.54
CA LYS A 305 22.18 -52.84 -1.53
C LYS A 305 20.79 -52.85 -0.88
N LYS A 306 20.64 -53.51 0.27
CA LYS A 306 19.40 -53.48 1.06
C LYS A 306 19.04 -52.04 1.46
N TYR A 307 19.96 -51.31 2.08
CA TYR A 307 19.70 -49.93 2.53
C TYR A 307 19.49 -48.96 1.37
N MET A 308 20.20 -49.14 0.24
CA MET A 308 19.97 -48.38 -0.99
C MET A 308 18.52 -48.49 -1.46
N ASN A 309 18.01 -49.73 -1.55
CA ASN A 309 16.62 -49.97 -1.99
C ASN A 309 15.59 -49.37 -1.02
N LEU A 310 15.83 -49.47 0.29
CA LEU A 310 14.99 -48.86 1.31
C LEU A 310 14.98 -47.33 1.21
N TYR A 311 16.17 -46.73 1.05
CA TYR A 311 16.35 -45.30 0.84
C TYR A 311 15.63 -44.81 -0.42
N THR A 312 15.91 -45.40 -1.60
CA THR A 312 15.34 -44.96 -2.88
C THR A 312 13.81 -45.03 -2.86
N LYS A 313 13.25 -46.15 -2.40
CA LYS A 313 11.79 -46.33 -2.33
C LYS A 313 11.12 -45.30 -1.42
N LEU A 314 11.74 -45.02 -0.26
CA LEU A 314 11.20 -44.05 0.69
C LEU A 314 11.37 -42.61 0.19
N ASN A 315 12.53 -42.28 -0.39
CA ASN A 315 12.83 -40.97 -0.95
C ASN A 315 11.84 -40.60 -2.06
N ASP A 316 11.58 -41.50 -3.01
CA ASP A 316 10.63 -41.26 -4.10
C ASP A 316 9.21 -40.99 -3.57
N SER A 317 8.80 -41.73 -2.54
CA SER A 317 7.51 -41.51 -1.87
C SER A 317 7.45 -40.15 -1.19
N LEU A 318 8.50 -39.75 -0.45
CA LEU A 318 8.53 -38.49 0.29
C LEU A 318 8.58 -37.28 -0.64
N VAL A 319 9.43 -37.29 -1.66
CA VAL A 319 9.54 -36.20 -2.65
C VAL A 319 8.20 -35.97 -3.37
N ASN A 320 7.46 -37.05 -3.68
CA ASN A 320 6.16 -36.93 -4.32
C ASN A 320 5.10 -36.33 -3.39
N GLU A 321 5.13 -36.67 -2.10
CA GLU A 321 4.26 -36.05 -1.08
C GLU A 321 4.62 -34.59 -0.82
N GLU A 322 5.90 -34.25 -0.73
CA GLU A 322 6.39 -32.88 -0.55
C GLU A 322 5.94 -31.97 -1.70
N LYS A 323 6.09 -32.44 -2.96
CA LYS A 323 5.59 -31.70 -4.14
C LYS A 323 4.10 -31.40 -4.04
N LYS A 324 3.27 -32.31 -3.51
CA LYS A 324 1.83 -32.05 -3.33
C LYS A 324 1.57 -31.06 -2.21
N ALA A 325 2.28 -31.19 -1.09
CA ALA A 325 2.12 -30.38 0.11
C ALA A 325 2.56 -28.93 -0.08
N ILE A 326 3.61 -28.68 -0.87
CA ILE A 326 4.18 -27.34 -1.08
C ILE A 326 3.69 -26.72 -2.40
N ASN A 327 3.95 -27.35 -3.55
CA ASN A 327 3.77 -26.70 -4.86
C ASN A 327 2.31 -26.35 -5.15
N THR A 328 1.36 -27.20 -4.74
CA THR A 328 -0.07 -26.97 -5.01
C THR A 328 -0.60 -25.75 -4.22
N PRO A 329 -0.39 -25.66 -2.89
CA PRO A 329 -0.69 -24.44 -2.15
C PRO A 329 0.03 -23.19 -2.64
N VAL A 330 1.35 -23.28 -2.90
CA VAL A 330 2.14 -22.13 -3.36
C VAL A 330 1.57 -21.56 -4.65
N ARG A 331 1.31 -22.41 -5.66
CA ARG A 331 0.71 -21.97 -6.92
C ARG A 331 -0.64 -21.27 -6.70
N LYS A 332 -1.52 -21.84 -5.88
CA LYS A 332 -2.82 -21.23 -5.56
C LYS A 332 -2.67 -19.88 -4.87
N MET A 333 -1.72 -19.74 -3.94
CA MET A 333 -1.43 -18.49 -3.24
C MET A 333 -0.87 -17.43 -4.18
N MET A 334 0.06 -17.80 -5.06
CA MET A 334 0.61 -16.89 -6.08
C MET A 334 -0.47 -16.44 -7.07
N ASP A 335 -1.34 -17.34 -7.52
CA ASP A 335 -2.47 -17.00 -8.39
C ASP A 335 -3.44 -16.01 -7.72
N GLN A 336 -3.72 -16.20 -6.41
CA GLN A 336 -4.55 -15.28 -5.63
C GLN A 336 -3.90 -13.92 -5.45
N GLN A 337 -2.60 -13.89 -5.09
CA GLN A 337 -1.85 -12.65 -4.90
C GLN A 337 -1.71 -11.86 -6.21
N GLY A 338 -1.50 -12.56 -7.33
CA GLY A 338 -1.49 -11.98 -8.67
C GLY A 338 -2.82 -11.30 -9.02
N LYS A 339 -3.95 -11.96 -8.76
CA LYS A 339 -5.29 -11.38 -9.00
C LYS A 339 -5.52 -10.10 -8.18
N VAL A 340 -5.21 -10.12 -6.88
CA VAL A 340 -5.36 -8.94 -6.02
C VAL A 340 -4.49 -7.79 -6.52
N HIS A 341 -3.23 -8.06 -6.88
CA HIS A 341 -2.34 -7.03 -7.41
C HIS A 341 -2.84 -6.43 -8.73
N THR A 342 -3.41 -7.25 -9.62
CA THR A 342 -4.01 -6.76 -10.88
C THR A 342 -5.24 -5.87 -10.64
N GLU A 343 -6.09 -6.19 -9.67
CA GLU A 343 -7.26 -5.36 -9.32
C GLU A 343 -6.84 -4.00 -8.74
N ASP A 344 -5.80 -3.95 -7.91
CA ASP A 344 -5.30 -2.70 -7.34
C ASP A 344 -4.68 -1.79 -8.41
N ILE A 345 -3.94 -2.35 -9.38
CA ILE A 345 -3.44 -1.59 -10.54
C ILE A 345 -4.61 -1.03 -11.36
N GLN A 346 -5.65 -1.84 -11.63
CA GLN A 346 -6.83 -1.36 -12.36
C GLN A 346 -7.54 -0.21 -11.65
N LYS A 347 -7.72 -0.30 -10.32
CA LYS A 347 -8.32 0.79 -9.52
C LYS A 347 -7.46 2.06 -9.54
N MET A 348 -6.13 1.92 -9.47
CA MET A 348 -5.19 3.04 -9.59
C MET A 348 -5.31 3.71 -10.97
N LEU A 349 -5.31 2.93 -12.06
CA LEU A 349 -5.46 3.46 -13.41
C LEU A 349 -6.81 4.17 -13.60
N MET A 350 -7.89 3.61 -13.06
CA MET A 350 -9.21 4.23 -13.10
C MET A 350 -9.24 5.56 -12.34
N THR A 351 -8.60 5.64 -11.17
CA THR A 351 -8.51 6.90 -10.41
C THR A 351 -7.70 7.95 -11.16
N VAL A 352 -6.54 7.59 -11.73
CA VAL A 352 -5.74 8.50 -12.57
C VAL A 352 -6.54 8.98 -13.78
N PHE A 353 -7.30 8.10 -14.44
CA PHE A 353 -8.13 8.45 -15.59
C PHE A 353 -9.23 9.48 -15.21
N ILE A 354 -9.89 9.30 -14.08
CA ILE A 354 -10.89 10.27 -13.55
C ILE A 354 -10.23 11.63 -13.30
N PHE A 355 -9.03 11.65 -12.69
CA PHE A 355 -8.30 12.91 -12.47
C PHE A 355 -7.95 13.63 -13.79
N ILE A 356 -7.53 12.89 -14.81
CA ILE A 356 -7.25 13.46 -16.14
C ILE A 356 -8.52 14.06 -16.75
N ILE A 357 -9.65 13.35 -16.69
CA ILE A 357 -10.93 13.87 -17.19
C ILE A 357 -11.32 15.16 -16.46
N LEU A 358 -11.18 15.22 -15.14
CA LEU A 358 -11.48 16.41 -14.35
C LEU A 358 -10.56 17.58 -14.70
N LEU A 359 -9.27 17.33 -14.94
CA LEU A 359 -8.32 18.35 -15.38
C LEU A 359 -8.68 18.90 -16.77
N VAL A 360 -9.01 18.02 -17.72
CA VAL A 360 -9.44 18.43 -19.07
C VAL A 360 -10.75 19.21 -19.01
N ALA A 361 -11.75 18.72 -18.27
CA ALA A 361 -13.03 19.40 -18.09
C ALA A 361 -12.85 20.78 -17.42
N GLY A 362 -12.01 20.87 -16.39
CA GLY A 362 -11.66 22.13 -15.73
C GLY A 362 -10.97 23.10 -16.67
N GLY A 363 -10.03 22.62 -17.50
CA GLY A 363 -9.36 23.40 -18.53
C GLY A 363 -10.32 23.93 -19.59
N LEU A 364 -11.21 23.07 -20.11
CA LEU A 364 -12.23 23.45 -21.09
C LEU A 364 -13.23 24.46 -20.50
N PHE A 365 -13.64 24.28 -19.24
CA PHE A 365 -14.51 25.20 -18.52
C PHE A 365 -13.85 26.58 -18.35
N PHE A 366 -12.59 26.62 -17.92
CA PHE A 366 -11.85 27.87 -17.77
C PHE A 366 -11.64 28.57 -19.11
N TRP A 367 -11.30 27.81 -20.16
CA TRP A 367 -11.17 28.34 -21.51
C TRP A 367 -12.50 28.92 -22.02
N LYS A 368 -13.61 28.20 -21.89
CA LYS A 368 -14.95 28.69 -22.27
C LYS A 368 -15.34 29.95 -21.50
N ARG A 369 -15.06 30.00 -20.20
CA ARG A 369 -15.31 31.18 -19.36
C ARG A 369 -14.50 32.39 -19.82
N ASN A 370 -13.24 32.19 -20.17
CA ASN A 370 -12.38 33.26 -20.66
C ASN A 370 -12.80 33.77 -22.03
N GLN A 371 -13.18 32.87 -22.95
CA GLN A 371 -13.72 33.24 -24.27
C GLN A 371 -15.01 34.05 -24.15
N ARG A 372 -15.92 33.65 -23.25
CA ARG A 372 -17.15 34.42 -22.98
C ARG A 372 -16.87 35.84 -22.53
N LYS A 373 -15.95 36.03 -21.56
CA LYS A 373 -15.55 37.37 -21.09
C LYS A 373 -14.96 38.22 -22.22
N LEU A 374 -14.13 37.61 -23.08
CA LEU A 374 -13.52 38.30 -24.21
C LEU A 374 -14.57 38.78 -25.22
N HIS A 375 -15.58 37.96 -25.50
CA HIS A 375 -16.67 38.32 -26.40
C HIS A 375 -17.61 39.37 -25.78
N GLU A 376 -17.91 39.29 -24.47
CA GLU A 376 -18.67 40.33 -23.76
C GLU A 376 -18.00 41.71 -23.84
N SER A 377 -16.67 41.78 -23.81
CA SER A 377 -15.92 43.03 -24.03
C SER A 377 -16.07 43.56 -25.46
N TYR A 378 -16.05 42.69 -26.46
CA TYR A 378 -16.31 43.06 -27.86
C TYR A 378 -17.71 43.64 -28.03
N GLU A 379 -18.74 42.95 -27.54
CA GLU A 379 -20.14 43.38 -27.62
C GLU A 379 -20.37 44.75 -26.97
N LYS A 380 -19.70 45.05 -25.85
CA LYS A 380 -19.78 46.38 -25.23
C LYS A 380 -19.29 47.48 -26.17
N VAL A 381 -18.18 47.26 -26.87
CA VAL A 381 -17.62 48.24 -27.81
C VAL A 381 -18.56 48.43 -29.00
N ILE A 382 -19.08 47.35 -29.58
CA ILE A 382 -20.04 47.41 -30.69
C ILE A 382 -21.32 48.13 -30.29
N ASN A 383 -21.89 47.82 -29.12
CA ASN A 383 -23.11 48.48 -28.65
C ASN A 383 -22.89 49.97 -28.37
N ASN A 384 -21.71 50.35 -27.88
CA ASN A 384 -21.35 51.77 -27.70
C ASN A 384 -21.23 52.49 -29.05
N LEU A 385 -20.65 51.84 -30.06
CA LEU A 385 -20.56 52.39 -31.42
C LEU A 385 -21.94 52.55 -32.05
N LYS A 386 -22.81 51.52 -31.95
CA LYS A 386 -24.22 51.59 -32.41
C LYS A 386 -24.96 52.77 -31.77
N LYS A 387 -24.94 52.89 -30.45
CA LYS A 387 -25.58 54.00 -29.71
C LYS A 387 -25.06 55.38 -30.14
N ALA A 388 -23.77 55.51 -30.42
CA ALA A 388 -23.19 56.77 -30.87
C ALA A 388 -23.66 57.16 -32.28
N HIS A 389 -24.02 56.18 -33.13
CA HIS A 389 -24.54 56.40 -34.47
C HIS A 389 -26.07 56.59 -34.52
N ASP A 390 -26.82 56.02 -33.57
CA ASP A 390 -28.29 56.09 -33.52
C ASP A 390 -28.86 57.36 -32.86
N LEU A 391 -28.03 58.21 -32.23
CA LEU A 391 -28.46 59.44 -31.58
C LEU A 391 -28.57 60.62 -32.58
N PRO A 392 -29.73 61.31 -32.70
CA PRO A 392 -29.83 62.56 -33.45
C PRO A 392 -29.01 63.66 -32.75
N ALA A 393 -28.30 64.47 -33.54
CA ALA A 393 -27.48 65.56 -33.04
C ALA A 393 -28.32 66.65 -32.34
N GLN A 394 -28.46 66.60 -31.01
CA GLN A 394 -28.87 67.76 -30.23
C GLN A 394 -28.31 67.78 -28.80
N ASN A 395 -27.54 68.84 -28.53
CA ASN A 395 -27.18 69.45 -27.25
C ASN A 395 -26.66 68.57 -26.10
N LEU A 396 -25.34 68.40 -26.03
CA LEU A 396 -24.64 68.20 -24.75
C LEU A 396 -24.60 69.55 -23.99
N GLN A 397 -25.44 69.72 -22.98
CA GLN A 397 -25.15 70.65 -21.89
C GLN A 397 -24.23 69.94 -20.89
N LEU A 398 -23.03 70.48 -20.71
CA LEU A 398 -22.11 70.05 -19.65
C LEU A 398 -22.59 70.65 -18.32
N GLU A 399 -23.10 69.82 -17.42
CA GLU A 399 -23.18 70.18 -15.99
C GLU A 399 -21.74 70.23 -15.44
N ILE A 400 -21.27 71.44 -15.15
CA ILE A 400 -19.99 71.66 -14.47
C ILE A 400 -20.28 71.60 -12.96
N ALA A 401 -19.94 70.47 -12.34
CA ALA A 401 -19.82 70.39 -10.89
C ALA A 401 -18.58 71.21 -10.47
N SER A 402 -18.84 72.39 -9.90
CA SER A 402 -17.83 73.27 -9.31
C SER A 402 -17.46 72.76 -7.91
N GLU A 403 -16.20 72.41 -7.69
CA GLU A 403 -15.55 72.65 -6.40
C GLU A 403 -14.04 72.91 -6.56
N LYS A 404 -13.56 73.84 -5.75
CA LYS A 404 -12.33 74.67 -5.86
C LYS A 404 -11.04 73.85 -6.08
N SER A 405 -10.09 74.25 -6.93
CA SER A 405 -9.35 75.51 -6.85
C SER A 405 -8.55 75.78 -8.13
N ILE A 406 -8.74 76.95 -8.73
CA ILE A 406 -7.77 77.95 -9.19
C ILE A 406 -8.64 79.19 -9.53
N ASN A 407 -8.20 80.40 -9.17
CA ASN A 407 -8.84 81.65 -9.61
C ASN A 407 -8.65 81.80 -11.12
N ILE A 408 -9.58 81.29 -11.92
CA ILE A 408 -9.71 81.64 -13.34
C ILE A 408 -11.14 82.13 -13.56
N THR A 409 -11.31 83.18 -14.34
CA THR A 409 -12.62 83.60 -14.84
C THR A 409 -13.29 82.46 -15.60
N ASP A 410 -14.55 82.14 -15.25
CA ASP A 410 -15.35 81.08 -15.90
C ASP A 410 -15.34 81.17 -17.44
N GLU A 411 -15.16 82.37 -17.98
CA GLU A 411 -15.01 82.63 -19.41
C GLU A 411 -13.78 81.98 -20.06
N THR A 412 -12.62 82.00 -19.40
CA THR A 412 -11.38 81.45 -19.97
C THR A 412 -11.41 79.92 -20.00
N LEU A 413 -11.94 79.29 -18.95
CA LEU A 413 -12.16 77.86 -18.89
C LEU A 413 -13.14 77.40 -19.97
N LYS A 414 -14.29 78.10 -20.10
CA LYS A 414 -15.30 77.82 -21.13
C LYS A 414 -14.73 77.97 -22.54
N MET A 415 -13.88 78.98 -22.76
CA MET A 415 -13.17 79.17 -24.03
C MET A 415 -12.24 77.97 -24.34
N ILE A 416 -11.44 77.52 -23.38
CA ILE A 416 -10.50 76.40 -23.60
C ILE A 416 -11.26 75.09 -23.84
N LEU A 417 -12.32 74.81 -23.10
CA LEU A 417 -13.17 73.64 -23.33
C LEU A 417 -13.80 73.67 -24.73
N THR A 418 -14.30 74.83 -25.17
CA THR A 418 -14.83 75.00 -26.53
C THR A 418 -13.76 74.77 -27.60
N LYS A 419 -12.53 75.25 -27.38
CA LYS A 419 -11.42 75.01 -28.31
C LYS A 419 -10.97 73.55 -28.30
N LEU A 420 -11.01 72.86 -27.16
CA LEU A 420 -10.76 71.42 -27.04
C LEU A 420 -11.81 70.60 -27.82
N GLU A 421 -13.08 70.95 -27.73
CA GLU A 421 -14.13 70.31 -28.54
C GLU A 421 -13.91 70.52 -30.04
N LYS A 422 -13.50 71.73 -30.46
CA LYS A 422 -13.12 72.00 -31.86
C LYS A 422 -11.91 71.16 -32.27
N PHE A 423 -10.92 71.00 -31.39
CA PHE A 423 -9.76 70.15 -31.61
C PHE A 423 -10.16 68.68 -31.80
N GLU A 424 -11.01 68.14 -30.94
CA GLU A 424 -11.56 66.78 -31.05
C GLU A 424 -12.26 66.58 -32.40
N LYS A 425 -13.17 67.50 -32.77
CA LYS A 425 -13.89 67.44 -34.06
C LYS A 425 -12.96 67.56 -35.27
N SER A 426 -11.85 68.29 -35.15
CA SER A 426 -10.88 68.47 -36.24
C SER A 426 -9.99 67.25 -36.52
N GLN A 427 -10.04 66.22 -35.68
CA GLN A 427 -9.21 65.00 -35.79
C GLN A 427 -7.68 65.25 -35.79
N LYS A 428 -7.24 66.47 -35.42
CA LYS A 428 -5.82 66.82 -35.31
C LYS A 428 -5.06 65.96 -34.29
N PHE A 429 -5.75 65.23 -33.42
CA PHE A 429 -5.17 64.27 -32.48
C PHE A 429 -4.44 63.09 -33.16
N ILE A 430 -4.66 62.86 -34.46
CA ILE A 430 -4.00 61.79 -35.24
C ILE A 430 -2.56 62.18 -35.64
N LYS A 431 -2.18 63.46 -35.55
CA LYS A 431 -0.82 63.91 -35.87
C LYS A 431 0.21 63.23 -34.97
N LYS A 432 1.27 62.67 -35.58
CA LYS A 432 2.31 61.87 -34.90
C LYS A 432 3.17 62.70 -33.93
N ASP A 433 3.33 63.99 -34.22
CA ASP A 433 4.14 64.97 -33.49
C ASP A 433 3.33 65.79 -32.46
N LEU A 434 2.06 65.44 -32.24
CA LEU A 434 1.24 66.12 -31.24
C LEU A 434 1.81 65.90 -29.84
N SER A 435 2.19 67.01 -29.20
CA SER A 435 2.61 67.06 -27.79
C SER A 435 1.67 67.94 -26.98
N LEU A 436 1.72 67.81 -25.65
CA LEU A 436 0.97 68.70 -24.75
C LEU A 436 1.37 70.16 -24.99
N THR A 437 2.65 70.41 -25.27
CA THR A 437 3.18 71.74 -25.57
C THR A 437 2.62 72.30 -26.86
N SER A 438 2.59 71.52 -27.95
CA SER A 438 2.03 71.98 -29.22
C SER A 438 0.52 72.24 -29.10
N LEU A 439 -0.23 71.39 -28.38
CA LEU A 439 -1.66 71.59 -28.18
C LEU A 439 -1.95 72.81 -27.28
N ALA A 440 -1.16 73.05 -26.24
CA ALA A 440 -1.31 74.24 -25.39
C ALA A 440 -1.12 75.52 -26.21
N ASN A 441 -0.11 75.55 -27.09
CA ASN A 441 0.14 76.67 -28.00
C ASN A 441 -1.04 76.86 -28.97
N ASP A 442 -1.52 75.79 -29.62
CA ASP A 442 -2.66 75.84 -30.55
C ASP A 442 -3.94 76.38 -29.90
N LEU A 443 -4.12 76.13 -28.59
CA LEU A 443 -5.28 76.60 -27.83
C LEU A 443 -5.07 77.99 -27.20
N ASN A 444 -3.91 78.62 -27.39
CA ASN A 444 -3.44 79.83 -26.73
C ASN A 444 -3.51 79.73 -25.19
N THR A 445 -2.90 78.69 -24.64
CA THR A 445 -2.80 78.45 -23.19
C THR A 445 -1.43 77.89 -22.80
N ASN A 446 -1.19 77.61 -21.52
CA ASN A 446 0.04 76.98 -21.05
C ASN A 446 -0.16 75.49 -20.75
N THR A 447 0.93 74.71 -20.81
CA THR A 447 0.91 73.24 -20.66
C THR A 447 0.39 72.76 -19.31
N ARG A 448 0.75 73.46 -18.23
CA ARG A 448 0.27 73.15 -16.88
C ARG A 448 -1.25 73.28 -16.83
N TYR A 449 -1.77 74.39 -17.35
CA TYR A 449 -3.19 74.69 -17.30
C TYR A 449 -4.01 73.75 -18.18
N LEU A 450 -3.53 73.44 -19.39
CA LEU A 450 -4.17 72.46 -20.25
C LEU A 450 -4.16 71.04 -19.65
N SER A 451 -3.06 70.63 -19.02
CA SER A 451 -2.97 69.31 -18.38
C SER A 451 -3.93 69.17 -17.20
N GLU A 452 -4.06 70.23 -16.38
CA GLU A 452 -5.04 70.28 -15.28
C GLU A 452 -6.47 70.21 -15.81
N ILE A 453 -6.80 70.99 -16.86
CA ILE A 453 -8.13 70.96 -17.49
C ILE A 453 -8.45 69.58 -18.07
N ILE A 454 -7.52 68.96 -18.81
CA ILE A 454 -7.75 67.61 -19.37
C ILE A 454 -7.93 66.59 -18.24
N LYS A 455 -7.11 66.67 -17.18
CA LYS A 455 -7.21 65.76 -16.04
C LYS A 455 -8.54 65.91 -15.30
N GLN A 456 -8.98 67.15 -15.07
CA GLN A 456 -10.19 67.47 -14.31
C GLN A 456 -11.47 67.21 -15.12
N TYR A 457 -11.51 67.61 -16.40
CA TYR A 457 -12.74 67.59 -17.20
C TYR A 457 -12.83 66.43 -18.19
N LYS A 458 -11.72 65.79 -18.54
CA LYS A 458 -11.69 64.58 -19.38
C LYS A 458 -11.29 63.33 -18.60
N GLY A 459 -11.05 63.46 -17.29
CA GLY A 459 -10.80 62.36 -16.35
C GLY A 459 -9.51 61.57 -16.63
N ASN A 460 -8.57 62.13 -17.39
CA ASN A 460 -7.45 61.38 -17.95
C ASN A 460 -6.15 62.20 -17.99
N SER A 461 -5.00 61.54 -17.96
CA SER A 461 -3.74 62.20 -18.33
C SER A 461 -3.78 62.61 -19.82
N TYR A 462 -3.00 63.61 -20.22
CA TYR A 462 -2.90 64.02 -21.63
C TYR A 462 -2.67 62.81 -22.57
N SER A 463 -1.76 61.91 -22.21
CA SER A 463 -1.47 60.71 -23.01
C SER A 463 -2.67 59.78 -23.12
N ASN A 464 -3.35 59.47 -22.00
CA ASN A 464 -4.55 58.62 -22.02
C ASN A 464 -5.70 59.28 -22.81
N TYR A 465 -5.88 60.60 -22.66
CA TYR A 465 -6.90 61.36 -23.38
C TYR A 465 -6.69 61.29 -24.91
N ILE A 466 -5.48 61.59 -25.38
CA ILE A 466 -5.16 61.51 -26.82
C ILE A 466 -5.26 60.06 -27.31
N ASN A 467 -4.77 59.09 -26.53
CA ASN A 467 -4.87 57.67 -26.89
C ASN A 467 -6.32 57.21 -27.00
N GLY A 468 -7.20 57.60 -26.07
CA GLY A 468 -8.63 57.30 -26.13
C GLY A 468 -9.29 57.88 -27.38
N LEU A 469 -8.99 59.13 -27.73
CA LEU A 469 -9.47 59.75 -28.98
C LEU A 469 -8.99 58.97 -30.23
N ARG A 470 -7.73 58.55 -30.26
CA ARG A 470 -7.15 57.77 -31.37
C ARG A 470 -7.78 56.39 -31.50
N ILE A 471 -7.99 55.69 -30.38
CA ILE A 471 -8.66 54.39 -30.38
C ILE A 471 -10.12 54.54 -30.81
N ASN A 472 -10.85 55.53 -30.29
CA ASN A 472 -12.22 55.80 -30.71
C ASN A 472 -12.33 56.15 -32.19
N TYR A 473 -11.37 56.89 -32.73
CA TYR A 473 -11.31 57.17 -34.16
C TYR A 473 -11.17 55.90 -34.99
N ILE A 474 -10.21 55.04 -34.65
CA ILE A 474 -9.96 53.83 -35.46
C ILE A 474 -11.04 52.77 -35.28
N THR A 475 -11.66 52.64 -34.10
CA THR A 475 -12.79 51.72 -33.90
C THR A 475 -14.01 52.18 -34.70
N ASN A 476 -14.31 53.49 -34.74
CA ASN A 476 -15.34 54.04 -35.63
C ASN A 476 -15.00 53.79 -37.11
N LYS A 477 -13.76 54.04 -37.57
CA LYS A 477 -13.37 53.75 -38.95
C LYS A 477 -13.49 52.28 -39.33
N LEU A 478 -13.12 51.38 -38.41
CA LEU A 478 -13.28 49.94 -38.60
C LEU A 478 -14.76 49.53 -38.63
N TYR A 479 -15.60 50.18 -37.85
CA TYR A 479 -17.04 49.94 -37.81
C TYR A 479 -17.74 50.44 -39.08
N GLU A 480 -17.49 51.69 -39.50
CA GLU A 480 -18.16 52.33 -40.64
C GLU A 480 -17.64 51.83 -42.00
N ASN A 481 -16.35 51.53 -42.12
CA ASN A 481 -15.71 51.29 -43.42
C ASN A 481 -15.04 49.91 -43.49
N HIS A 482 -15.63 49.03 -44.31
CA HIS A 482 -15.15 47.67 -44.52
C HIS A 482 -13.70 47.59 -45.03
N ILE A 483 -13.24 48.54 -45.85
CA ILE A 483 -11.88 48.56 -46.39
C ILE A 483 -10.84 48.64 -45.26
N TYR A 484 -11.15 49.35 -44.17
CA TYR A 484 -10.24 49.45 -43.03
C TYR A 484 -9.99 48.09 -42.35
N ARG A 485 -10.89 47.12 -42.52
CA ARG A 485 -10.76 45.76 -41.97
C ARG A 485 -9.77 44.89 -42.75
N GLU A 486 -9.37 45.31 -43.95
CA GLU A 486 -8.39 44.62 -44.79
C GLU A 486 -6.96 45.14 -44.61
N TYR A 487 -6.80 46.31 -43.96
CA TYR A 487 -5.47 46.85 -43.70
C TYR A 487 -4.71 46.07 -42.63
N LYS A 488 -3.38 46.02 -42.78
CA LYS A 488 -2.48 45.47 -41.75
C LYS A 488 -2.59 46.30 -40.47
N ILE A 489 -2.50 45.64 -39.30
CA ILE A 489 -2.55 46.31 -37.98
C ILE A 489 -1.51 47.44 -37.86
N SER A 490 -0.34 47.30 -38.49
CA SER A 490 0.69 48.35 -38.52
C SER A 490 0.21 49.62 -39.23
N TYR A 491 -0.56 49.47 -40.32
CA TYR A 491 -1.14 50.60 -41.03
C TYR A 491 -2.24 51.26 -40.23
N LEU A 492 -3.11 50.49 -39.56
CA LEU A 492 -4.16 51.04 -38.69
C LEU A 492 -3.57 51.84 -37.52
N ALA A 493 -2.49 51.35 -36.92
CA ALA A 493 -1.75 52.06 -35.89
C ALA A 493 -1.25 53.43 -36.38
N GLU A 494 -0.62 53.45 -37.56
CA GLU A 494 -0.15 54.68 -38.21
C GLU A 494 -1.30 55.63 -38.56
N ALA A 495 -2.38 55.10 -39.12
CA ALA A 495 -3.55 55.86 -39.57
C ALA A 495 -4.32 56.55 -38.42
N CYS A 496 -4.19 56.06 -37.19
CA CYS A 496 -4.72 56.72 -35.99
C CYS A 496 -3.66 57.40 -35.13
N GLY A 497 -2.42 57.54 -35.62
CA GLY A 497 -1.40 58.40 -35.01
C GLY A 497 -0.50 57.73 -33.96
N PHE A 498 -0.46 56.40 -33.89
CA PHE A 498 0.50 55.68 -33.03
C PHE A 498 1.86 55.50 -33.74
N SER A 499 2.91 55.53 -32.93
CA SER A 499 4.31 55.40 -33.39
C SER A 499 4.74 53.96 -33.67
N SER A 500 4.06 52.97 -33.06
CA SER A 500 4.33 51.56 -33.34
C SER A 500 3.07 50.69 -33.21
N ARG A 501 3.13 49.53 -33.88
CA ARG A 501 2.08 48.50 -33.85
C ARG A 501 1.89 47.95 -32.43
N GLU A 502 2.97 47.77 -31.69
CA GLU A 502 2.99 47.16 -30.36
C GLU A 502 2.29 48.07 -29.35
N VAL A 503 2.64 49.36 -29.35
CA VAL A 503 1.99 50.37 -28.49
C VAL A 503 0.51 50.47 -28.84
N PHE A 504 0.18 50.52 -30.14
CA PHE A 504 -1.21 50.51 -30.58
C PHE A 504 -1.97 49.27 -30.06
N ALA A 505 -1.43 48.07 -30.22
CA ALA A 505 -2.12 46.85 -29.81
C ALA A 505 -2.36 46.77 -28.29
N VAL A 506 -1.41 47.22 -27.48
CA VAL A 506 -1.54 47.30 -26.02
C VAL A 506 -2.60 48.32 -25.61
N ILE A 507 -2.54 49.53 -26.17
CA ILE A 507 -3.49 50.60 -25.86
C ILE A 507 -4.88 50.26 -26.37
N PHE A 508 -5.02 49.74 -27.59
CA PHE A 508 -6.28 49.28 -28.14
C PHE A 508 -6.93 48.23 -27.24
N LYS A 509 -6.16 47.22 -26.77
CA LYS A 509 -6.68 46.20 -25.85
C LYS A 509 -7.04 46.77 -24.48
N LYS A 510 -6.29 47.75 -23.99
CA LYS A 510 -6.59 48.44 -22.73
C LYS A 510 -7.91 49.22 -22.81
N GLU A 511 -8.13 49.94 -23.90
CA GLU A 511 -9.32 50.78 -24.10
C GLU A 511 -10.57 49.97 -24.50
N THR A 512 -10.41 48.90 -25.29
CA THR A 512 -11.54 48.11 -25.84
C THR A 512 -11.78 46.76 -25.13
N GLY A 513 -10.83 46.30 -24.31
CA GLY A 513 -10.86 44.98 -23.69
C GLY A 513 -10.46 43.82 -24.61
N VAL A 514 -10.29 44.04 -25.92
CA VAL A 514 -9.98 43.01 -26.93
C VAL A 514 -8.80 43.42 -27.82
N SER A 515 -8.09 42.46 -28.43
CA SER A 515 -7.00 42.82 -29.36
C SER A 515 -7.55 43.38 -30.68
N PRO A 516 -6.77 44.21 -31.41
CA PRO A 516 -7.17 44.69 -32.74
C PRO A 516 -7.57 43.55 -33.70
N SER A 517 -6.80 42.45 -33.71
CA SER A 517 -7.09 41.28 -34.54
C SER A 517 -8.40 40.59 -34.15
N TYR A 518 -8.69 40.46 -32.85
CA TYR A 518 -9.96 39.88 -32.39
C TYR A 518 -11.14 40.78 -32.79
N PHE A 519 -11.01 42.09 -32.60
CA PHE A 519 -12.04 43.07 -32.95
C PHE A 519 -12.36 43.05 -34.45
N ILE A 520 -11.34 43.09 -35.31
CA ILE A 520 -11.49 43.06 -36.77
C ILE A 520 -12.10 41.74 -37.24
N ASN A 521 -11.65 40.60 -36.71
CA ASN A 521 -12.15 39.29 -37.12
C ASN A 521 -13.64 39.10 -36.76
N ASN A 522 -14.08 39.54 -35.58
CA ASN A 522 -15.50 39.48 -35.22
C ASN A 522 -16.33 40.47 -36.04
N LEU A 523 -15.83 41.70 -36.28
CA LEU A 523 -16.50 42.64 -37.19
C LEU A 523 -16.67 42.08 -38.62
N LYS A 524 -15.72 41.30 -39.13
CA LYS A 524 -15.86 40.62 -40.43
C LYS A 524 -16.94 39.54 -40.39
N LYS A 525 -17.07 38.80 -39.28
CA LYS A 525 -18.12 37.78 -39.09
C LYS A 525 -19.51 38.40 -38.99
N ASP A 526 -19.68 39.46 -38.20
CA ASP A 526 -20.97 40.13 -38.01
C ASP A 526 -21.52 40.74 -39.32
N ASN A 527 -20.66 41.13 -40.27
CA ASN A 527 -21.11 41.55 -41.59
C ASN A 527 -21.61 40.38 -42.45
N LEU A 528 -20.97 39.22 -42.35
CA LEU A 528 -21.33 38.04 -43.14
C LEU A 528 -22.69 37.50 -42.71
N GLU A 529 -23.01 37.60 -41.41
CA GLU A 529 -24.32 37.21 -40.86
C GLU A 529 -25.45 38.23 -41.13
N SER A 530 -25.14 39.47 -41.49
CA SER A 530 -26.13 40.49 -41.87
C SER A 530 -26.39 40.60 -43.39
N THR A 531 -25.62 39.86 -44.20
CA THR A 531 -25.78 39.77 -45.67
C THR A 531 -26.28 38.40 -46.15
N SER A 532 -26.43 37.44 -45.25
CA SER A 532 -27.13 36.15 -45.41
C SER A 532 -28.50 36.18 -44.78
#